data_AF-A0A2N2VWS5-F1
#
_entry.id   AF-A0A2N2VWS5-F1
#
_cell.length_a   1.000
_cell.length_b   1.000
_cell.length_c   1.000
_cell.angle_alpha   90.00
_cell.angle_beta   90.00
_cell.angle_gamma   90.00
#
_symmetry.space_group_name_H-M   'P 1'
#
loop_
_entity.id
_entity.type
_entity.pdbx_description
1 polymer ?
#
loop_
_entity_poly.entity_id
_entity_poly.type
_entity_poly.pdbx_seq_one_letter_code
_entity_poly.pdbx_strand_id
1 'polypeptide(L)'
;MKIIFSLIYLLFIDGFMLVSLAVVALAMATQAVVYHELTFQPLYLLLFTGTLSAYNWHRLVKTKQAENPLNRVRYLRKNRLPLLMLLFSLPVLLLSLFYVNRIILIILAPLAFVTFLYSLPTRLKLWFFPVRKIPYIKVFLVA
;
A
#
# COMPACT_ATOMS: atom_id res chain seq x y z
N MET A 1 -29.05 -6.75 -5.73
CA MET A 1 -28.10 -6.05 -6.63
C MET A 1 -27.38 -4.86 -5.98
N LYS A 2 -28.08 -3.86 -5.41
CA LYS A 2 -27.43 -2.66 -4.81
C LYS A 2 -26.42 -2.96 -3.69
N ILE A 3 -26.70 -3.95 -2.84
CA ILE A 3 -25.82 -4.33 -1.72
C ILE A 3 -24.50 -4.94 -2.22
N ILE A 4 -24.57 -5.83 -3.21
CA ILE A 4 -23.38 -6.49 -3.79
C ILE A 4 -22.49 -5.45 -4.47
N PHE A 5 -23.08 -4.53 -5.25
CA PHE A 5 -22.33 -3.46 -5.90
C PHE A 5 -21.64 -2.54 -4.89
N SER A 6 -22.33 -2.17 -3.81
CA SER A 6 -21.75 -1.39 -2.71
C SER A 6 -20.59 -2.11 -2.04
N LEU A 7 -20.72 -3.41 -1.79
CA LEU A 7 -19.65 -4.22 -1.21
C LEU A 7 -18.42 -4.29 -2.12
N ILE A 8 -18.62 -4.52 -3.42
CA ILE A 8 -17.54 -4.55 -4.41
C ILE A 8 -16.82 -3.21 -4.44
N TYR A 9 -17.56 -2.11 -4.54
CA TYR A 9 -16.97 -0.77 -4.54
C TYR A 9 -16.16 -0.53 -3.26
N LEU A 10 -16.75 -0.85 -2.11
CA LEU A 10 -16.12 -0.65 -0.81
C LEU A 10 -14.82 -1.47 -0.70
N LEU A 11 -14.82 -2.73 -1.08
CA LEU A 11 -13.68 -3.62 -0.92
C LEU A 11 -12.59 -3.36 -1.98
N PHE A 12 -12.96 -3.22 -3.25
CA PHE A 12 -12.02 -3.10 -4.36
C PHE A 12 -11.46 -1.69 -4.54
N ILE A 13 -12.33 -0.67 -4.43
CA ILE A 13 -11.95 0.72 -4.65
C ILE A 13 -11.49 1.34 -3.33
N ASP A 14 -12.35 1.34 -2.31
CA ASP A 14 -12.03 1.97 -1.03
C ASP A 14 -10.97 1.19 -0.22
N GLY A 15 -10.97 -0.14 -0.33
CA GLY A 15 -9.99 -1.01 0.33
C GLY A 15 -8.65 -1.12 -0.40
N PHE A 16 -8.49 -0.50 -1.57
CA PHE A 16 -7.30 -0.58 -2.43
C PHE A 16 -6.92 -2.00 -2.89
N MET A 17 -7.85 -2.96 -2.84
CA MET A 17 -7.60 -4.30 -3.37
C MET A 17 -7.36 -4.28 -4.88
N LEU A 18 -8.09 -3.44 -5.63
CA LEU A 18 -7.89 -3.33 -7.07
C LEU A 18 -6.48 -2.87 -7.41
N VAL A 19 -5.97 -1.86 -6.70
CA VAL A 19 -4.61 -1.35 -6.90
C VAL A 19 -3.59 -2.44 -6.57
N SER A 20 -3.77 -3.15 -5.45
CA SER A 20 -2.88 -4.23 -5.03
C SER A 20 -2.86 -5.39 -6.03
N LEU A 21 -4.01 -5.75 -6.60
CA LEU A 21 -4.12 -6.74 -7.67
C LEU A 21 -3.46 -6.25 -8.96
N ALA A 22 -3.61 -4.97 -9.32
CA ALA A 22 -2.98 -4.40 -10.50
C ALA A 22 -1.45 -4.46 -10.43
N VAL A 23 -0.85 -4.21 -9.25
CA VAL A 23 0.60 -4.36 -9.06
C VAL A 23 1.05 -5.81 -9.28
N VAL A 24 0.32 -6.79 -8.76
CA VAL A 24 0.62 -8.21 -9.00
C VAL A 24 0.46 -8.56 -10.48
N ALA A 25 -0.63 -8.12 -11.11
CA ALA A 25 -0.87 -8.37 -12.53
C ALA A 25 0.25 -7.78 -13.41
N LEU A 26 0.74 -6.57 -13.08
CA LEU A 26 1.87 -5.95 -13.76
C LEU A 26 3.16 -6.75 -13.57
N ALA A 27 3.43 -7.22 -12.35
CA ALA A 27 4.59 -8.06 -12.08
C ALA A 27 4.53 -9.40 -12.83
N MET A 28 3.36 -10.04 -12.86
CA MET A 28 3.14 -11.28 -13.63
C MET A 28 3.29 -11.04 -15.14
N ALA A 29 2.76 -9.94 -15.67
CA ALA A 29 2.94 -9.58 -17.07
C ALA A 29 4.41 -9.33 -17.39
N THR A 30 5.15 -8.68 -16.50
CA THR A 30 6.60 -8.48 -16.65
C THR A 30 7.35 -9.80 -16.63
N GLN A 31 6.99 -10.73 -15.73
CA GLN A 31 7.57 -12.07 -15.71
C GLN A 31 7.32 -12.80 -17.04
N ALA A 32 6.09 -12.78 -17.53
CA ALA A 32 5.71 -13.43 -18.78
C ALA A 32 6.47 -12.87 -19.98
N VAL A 33 6.75 -11.56 -20.00
CA VAL A 33 7.53 -10.92 -21.08
C VAL A 33 9.01 -11.24 -21.00
N VAL A 34 9.60 -11.24 -19.80
CA VAL A 34 11.05 -11.40 -19.62
C VAL A 34 11.50 -12.86 -19.63
N TYR A 35 10.73 -13.73 -18.98
CA TYR A 35 11.11 -15.14 -18.77
C TYR A 35 10.26 -16.11 -19.59
N HIS A 36 9.25 -15.60 -20.32
CA HIS A 36 8.32 -16.43 -21.11
C HIS A 36 7.58 -17.52 -20.32
N GLU A 37 7.56 -17.41 -18.99
CA GLU A 37 6.91 -18.35 -18.08
C GLU A 37 6.16 -17.60 -16.98
N LEU A 38 5.02 -18.17 -16.57
CA LEU A 38 4.23 -17.72 -15.44
C LEU A 38 4.38 -18.73 -14.31
N THR A 39 5.24 -18.42 -13.35
CA THR A 39 5.39 -19.23 -12.14
C THR A 39 4.93 -18.43 -10.94
N PHE A 40 4.22 -19.07 -10.01
CA PHE A 40 3.78 -18.39 -8.80
C PHE A 40 4.98 -18.10 -7.91
N GLN A 41 5.32 -16.82 -7.76
CA GLN A 41 6.45 -16.38 -6.95
C GLN A 41 5.98 -15.84 -5.60
N PRO A 42 6.68 -16.15 -4.49
CA PRO A 42 6.42 -15.52 -3.18
C PRO A 42 6.43 -13.99 -3.23
N LEU A 43 7.15 -13.41 -4.20
CA LEU A 43 7.18 -11.98 -4.46
C LEU A 43 5.79 -11.39 -4.74
N TYR A 44 4.87 -12.13 -5.37
CA TYR A 44 3.51 -11.64 -5.63
C TYR A 44 2.72 -11.42 -4.36
N LEU A 45 2.89 -12.29 -3.37
CA LEU A 45 2.26 -12.12 -2.07
C LEU A 45 2.83 -10.89 -1.34
N LEU A 46 4.16 -10.68 -1.43
CA LEU A 46 4.83 -9.51 -0.88
C LEU A 46 4.33 -8.22 -1.56
N LEU A 47 4.23 -8.18 -2.89
CA LEU A 47 3.75 -7.02 -3.65
C LEU A 47 2.29 -6.71 -3.33
N PHE A 48 1.43 -7.73 -3.29
CA PHE A 48 0.02 -7.57 -2.96
C PHE A 48 -0.16 -6.98 -1.56
N THR A 49 0.43 -7.62 -0.55
CA THR A 49 0.25 -7.23 0.85
C THR A 49 1.01 -5.95 1.20
N GLY A 50 2.16 -5.70 0.58
CA GLY A 50 2.92 -4.46 0.70
C GLY A 50 2.14 -3.28 0.15
N THR A 51 1.55 -3.43 -1.04
CA THR A 51 0.70 -2.38 -1.64
C THR A 51 -0.56 -2.16 -0.81
N LEU A 52 -1.25 -3.23 -0.43
CA LEU A 52 -2.49 -3.15 0.35
C LEU A 52 -2.26 -2.47 1.71
N SER A 53 -1.19 -2.83 2.41
CA SER A 53 -0.83 -2.23 3.70
C SER A 53 -0.41 -0.76 3.54
N ALA A 54 0.45 -0.44 2.56
CA ALA A 54 0.96 0.92 2.35
C ALA A 54 -0.16 1.91 2.03
N TYR A 55 -1.06 1.56 1.11
CA TYR A 55 -2.16 2.44 0.71
C TYR A 55 -3.18 2.65 1.85
N ASN A 56 -3.55 1.57 2.55
CA ASN A 56 -4.47 1.68 3.67
C ASN A 56 -3.86 2.44 4.85
N TRP A 57 -2.56 2.23 5.15
CA TRP A 57 -1.82 3.02 6.13
C TRP A 57 -1.79 4.51 5.77
N HIS A 58 -1.41 4.84 4.53
CA HIS A 58 -1.36 6.20 4.04
C HIS A 58 -2.72 6.90 4.14
N ARG A 59 -3.81 6.21 3.80
CA ARG A 59 -5.18 6.73 3.95
C ARG A 59 -5.47 7.05 5.41
N LEU A 60 -5.20 6.13 6.33
CA LEU A 60 -5.41 6.31 7.78
C LEU A 60 -4.61 7.50 8.34
N VAL A 61 -3.34 7.60 7.96
CA VAL A 61 -2.47 8.68 8.42
C VAL A 61 -2.97 10.04 7.92
N LYS A 62 -3.44 10.12 6.67
CA LYS A 62 -4.02 11.36 6.11
C LYS A 62 -5.35 11.73 6.75
N THR A 63 -6.28 10.79 6.94
CA THR A 63 -7.59 11.10 7.55
C THR A 63 -7.45 11.52 9.00
N LYS A 64 -6.51 10.95 9.76
CA LYS A 64 -6.29 11.34 11.17
C LYS A 64 -5.85 12.81 11.32
N GLN A 65 -5.17 13.37 10.32
CA GLN A 65 -4.75 14.78 10.34
C GLN A 65 -5.90 15.75 10.06
N ALA A 66 -6.89 15.33 9.28
CA ALA A 66 -8.04 16.15 8.92
C ALA A 66 -9.10 16.22 10.03
N GLU A 67 -9.08 15.27 10.98
CA GLU A 67 -10.12 15.16 12.00
C GLU A 67 -9.71 15.74 13.35
N ASN A 68 -10.64 16.47 13.97
CA ASN A 68 -10.51 17.04 15.30
C ASN A 68 -10.39 15.91 16.34
N PRO A 69 -9.41 15.96 17.28
CA PRO A 69 -9.16 14.90 18.28
C PRO A 69 -10.39 14.52 19.13
N LEU A 70 -11.38 15.41 19.26
CA LEU A 70 -12.63 15.15 19.99
C LEU A 70 -13.56 14.13 19.29
N ASN A 71 -13.34 13.80 18.01
CA ASN A 71 -14.21 12.95 17.20
C ASN A 71 -13.64 11.55 16.89
N ARG A 72 -12.85 10.97 17.82
CA ARG A 72 -12.19 9.66 17.66
C ARG A 72 -13.14 8.51 17.28
N VAL A 73 -14.38 8.51 17.76
CA VAL A 73 -15.38 7.47 17.42
C VAL A 73 -15.84 7.60 15.95
N ARG A 74 -16.01 8.84 15.46
CA ARG A 74 -16.37 9.11 14.06
C ARG A 74 -15.22 8.72 13.12
N TYR A 75 -13.98 9.01 13.52
CA TYR A 75 -12.77 8.56 12.83
C TYR A 75 -12.75 7.05 12.64
N LEU A 76 -12.93 6.30 13.73
CA LEU A 76 -12.90 4.84 13.68
C LEU A 76 -14.03 4.30 12.81
N ARG A 77 -15.25 4.87 12.88
CA ARG A 77 -16.39 4.44 12.06
C ARG A 77 -16.14 4.67 10.56
N LYS A 78 -15.57 5.82 10.19
CA LYS A 78 -15.27 6.18 8.79
C LYS A 78 -14.10 5.38 8.21
N ASN A 79 -13.16 4.99 9.07
CA ASN A 79 -11.92 4.30 8.66
C ASN A 79 -11.88 2.82 9.06
N ARG A 80 -13.02 2.19 9.36
CA ARG A 80 -13.06 0.76 9.74
C ARG A 80 -12.47 -0.13 8.67
N LEU A 81 -12.84 0.09 7.41
CA LEU A 81 -12.38 -0.77 6.33
C LEU A 81 -10.86 -0.63 6.09
N PRO A 82 -10.27 0.57 5.91
CA PRO A 82 -8.82 0.67 5.78
C PRO A 82 -8.05 0.08 6.96
N LEU A 83 -8.58 0.24 8.18
CA LEU A 83 -8.00 -0.37 9.37
C LEU A 83 -8.05 -1.90 9.32
N LEU A 84 -9.19 -2.48 8.93
CA LEU A 84 -9.35 -3.93 8.79
C LEU A 84 -8.44 -4.49 7.68
N MET A 85 -8.37 -3.82 6.53
CA MET A 85 -7.49 -4.20 5.43
C MET A 85 -6.02 -4.15 5.83
N LEU A 86 -5.62 -3.12 6.57
CA LEU A 86 -4.28 -3.03 7.13
C LEU A 86 -4.00 -4.18 8.10
N LEU A 87 -4.88 -4.42 9.07
CA LEU A 87 -4.72 -5.50 10.06
C LEU A 87 -4.66 -6.88 9.41
N PHE A 88 -5.44 -7.10 8.34
CA PHE A 88 -5.38 -8.33 7.56
C PHE A 88 -4.06 -8.45 6.77
N SER A 89 -3.60 -7.36 6.17
CA SER A 89 -2.40 -7.37 5.33
C SER A 89 -1.09 -7.55 6.11
N LEU A 90 -1.01 -7.08 7.36
CA LEU A 90 0.25 -7.07 8.13
C LEU A 90 0.79 -8.48 8.46
N PRO A 91 0.00 -9.44 8.98
CA PRO A 91 0.49 -10.79 9.21
C PRO A 91 0.93 -11.49 7.93
N VAL A 92 0.19 -11.28 6.83
CA VAL A 92 0.52 -11.90 5.53
C VAL A 92 1.77 -11.27 4.93
N LEU A 93 1.94 -9.94 5.09
CA LEU A 93 3.16 -9.23 4.72
C LEU A 93 4.36 -9.79 5.50
N LEU A 94 4.25 -9.92 6.82
CA LEU A 94 5.30 -10.50 7.66
C LEU A 94 5.64 -11.93 7.25
N LEU A 95 4.63 -12.75 6.97
CA LEU A 95 4.82 -14.11 6.48
C LEU A 95 5.57 -14.12 5.14
N SER A 96 5.22 -13.23 4.22
CA SER A 96 5.85 -13.16 2.89
C SER A 96 7.35 -12.83 2.94
N LEU A 97 7.81 -12.11 3.97
CA LEU A 97 9.24 -11.82 4.17
C LEU A 97 10.09 -13.07 4.40
N PHE A 98 9.51 -14.16 4.90
CA PHE A 98 10.24 -15.42 5.11
C PHE A 98 10.40 -16.25 3.83
N TYR A 99 9.55 -16.04 2.82
CA TYR A 99 9.54 -16.82 1.59
C TYR A 99 10.20 -16.12 0.40
N VAL A 100 10.41 -14.79 0.48
CA VAL A 100 11.09 -14.03 -0.57
C VAL A 100 12.60 -14.07 -0.38
N ASN A 101 13.34 -14.17 -1.49
CA ASN A 101 14.80 -14.16 -1.47
C ASN A 101 15.33 -12.88 -0.79
N ARG A 102 16.28 -13.05 0.15
CA ARG A 102 16.90 -11.96 0.92
C ARG A 102 17.49 -10.87 0.03
N ILE A 103 18.06 -11.23 -1.12
CA ILE A 103 18.63 -10.24 -2.07
C ILE A 103 17.52 -9.32 -2.60
N ILE A 104 16.37 -9.89 -2.96
CA ILE A 104 15.21 -9.12 -3.43
C ILE A 104 14.71 -8.19 -2.32
N LEU A 105 14.64 -8.67 -1.08
CA LEU A 105 14.24 -7.84 0.06
C LEU A 105 15.19 -6.66 0.29
N ILE A 106 16.51 -6.88 0.17
CA ILE A 106 17.51 -5.81 0.29
C ILE A 106 17.35 -4.78 -0.83
N ILE A 107 17.08 -5.22 -2.06
CA ILE A 107 16.84 -4.31 -3.20
C ILE A 107 15.55 -3.50 -3.01
N LEU A 108 14.49 -4.13 -2.50
CA LEU A 108 13.20 -3.48 -2.29
C LEU A 108 13.16 -2.61 -1.02
N ALA A 109 14.01 -2.87 -0.03
CA ALA A 109 13.99 -2.18 1.26
C ALA A 109 14.15 -0.65 1.14
N PRO A 110 15.09 -0.09 0.32
CA PRO A 110 15.17 1.35 0.09
C PRO A 110 13.88 1.93 -0.49
N LEU A 111 13.27 1.24 -1.45
CA LEU A 111 12.03 1.67 -2.08
C LEU A 111 10.88 1.69 -1.07
N ALA A 112 10.71 0.60 -0.32
CA ALA A 112 9.72 0.48 0.74
C ALA A 112 9.92 1.55 1.83
N PHE A 113 11.17 1.84 2.19
CA PHE A 113 11.51 2.88 3.15
C PHE A 113 11.13 4.27 2.65
N VAL A 114 11.44 4.60 1.39
CA VAL A 114 11.02 5.88 0.78
C VAL A 114 9.50 5.99 0.72
N THR A 115 8.79 4.93 0.34
CA THR A 115 7.31 4.91 0.31
C THR A 115 6.71 5.11 1.70
N PHE A 116 7.31 4.49 2.72
CA PHE A 116 6.90 4.69 4.11
C PHE A 116 7.16 6.13 4.58
N LEU A 117 8.36 6.66 4.34
CA LEU A 117 8.71 8.04 4.68
C LEU A 117 7.79 9.05 3.97
N TYR A 118 7.46 8.78 2.70
CA TYR A 118 6.50 9.59 1.97
C TYR A 118 5.10 9.53 2.60
N SER A 119 4.73 8.43 3.24
CA SER A 119 3.42 8.28 3.89
C SER A 119 3.34 8.96 5.25
N LEU A 120 4.49 9.31 5.87
CA LEU A 120 4.51 9.96 7.18
C LEU A 120 4.02 11.43 7.12
N PRO A 121 3.37 11.92 8.20
CA PRO A 121 3.05 13.33 8.36
C PRO A 121 4.34 14.16 8.42
N THR A 122 4.49 15.13 7.52
CA THR A 122 5.57 16.13 7.55
C THR A 122 5.33 17.20 8.63
N ARG A 123 5.04 16.79 9.88
CA ARG A 123 5.18 17.69 11.05
C ARG A 123 6.63 17.79 11.52
N LEU A 124 7.46 16.82 11.14
CA LEU A 124 8.91 16.96 11.20
C LEU A 124 9.29 17.91 10.05
N LYS A 125 9.68 19.15 10.39
CA LYS A 125 10.41 20.06 9.50
C LYS A 125 11.78 19.44 9.21
N LEU A 126 11.82 18.33 8.47
CA LEU A 126 13.06 17.76 7.97
C LEU A 126 13.53 18.70 6.87
N TRP A 127 14.49 19.56 7.22
CA TRP A 127 15.09 20.57 6.34
C TRP A 127 15.66 19.97 5.04
N PHE A 128 15.88 18.65 5.00
CA PHE A 128 16.54 17.92 3.93
C PHE A 128 15.65 17.31 2.84
N PHE A 129 14.31 17.39 2.88
CA PHE A 129 13.47 16.70 1.88
C PHE A 129 12.45 17.59 1.14
N PRO A 130 12.89 18.41 0.16
CA PRO A 130 12.01 19.04 -0.82
C PRO A 130 11.54 18.09 -1.94
N VAL A 131 11.76 16.78 -1.82
CA VAL A 131 11.39 15.76 -2.83
C VAL A 131 9.89 15.80 -3.17
N ARG A 132 9.03 16.21 -2.22
CA ARG A 132 7.58 16.41 -2.43
C ARG A 132 7.20 17.68 -3.20
N LYS A 133 8.10 18.65 -3.33
CA LYS A 133 7.88 19.92 -4.05
C LYS A 133 8.22 19.82 -5.53
N ILE A 134 8.98 18.80 -5.93
CA ILE A 134 9.32 18.58 -7.33
C ILE A 134 8.08 17.96 -8.01
N PRO A 135 7.44 18.66 -8.95
CA PRO A 135 6.37 18.07 -9.76
C PRO A 135 6.94 16.81 -10.46
N TYR A 136 6.10 15.81 -10.72
CA TYR A 136 6.46 14.52 -11.33
C TYR A 136 7.12 13.47 -10.41
N ILE A 137 7.87 13.83 -9.37
CA ILE A 137 8.37 12.82 -8.40
C ILE A 137 7.22 12.14 -7.64
N LYS A 138 6.11 12.84 -7.44
CA LYS A 138 4.87 12.26 -6.88
C LYS A 138 4.36 11.07 -7.69
N VAL A 139 4.62 11.03 -9.00
CA VAL A 139 4.16 9.92 -9.85
C VAL A 139 5.04 8.71 -9.62
N PHE A 140 6.37 8.88 -9.58
CA PHE A 140 7.33 7.78 -9.33
C PHE A 140 7.30 7.22 -7.90
N LEU A 141 6.85 7.98 -6.91
CA LEU A 141 6.77 7.53 -5.51
C LEU A 141 5.38 7.00 -5.10
N VAL A 142 4.37 7.19 -5.93
CA VAL A 142 2.99 6.73 -5.67
C VAL A 142 2.58 5.61 -6.62
N ALA A 143 3.18 5.51 -7.80
CA ALA A 143 2.97 4.38 -8.72
C ALA A 143 3.50 3.07 -8.13
#